data_AF-A0A0D2MW63-F1
#
_entry.id   AF-A0A0D2MW63-F1
#
_cell.length_a   1.000
_cell.length_b   1.000
_cell.length_c   1.000
_cell.angle_alpha   90.00
_cell.angle_beta   90.00
_cell.angle_gamma   90.00
#
_symmetry.space_group_name_H-M   'P 1'
#
loop_
_entity.id
_entity.type
_entity.pdbx_description
1 polymer ?
#
loop_
_entity_poly.entity_id
_entity_poly.type
_entity_poly.pdbx_seq_one_letter_code
_entity_poly.pdbx_strand_id
1 'polypeptide(L)'
;MAHAGVLAFFGPADPPPPHAAAPPQQADRDRILLFARYALQGGASFISEVQEKQRGNSQFEFLTPGGAHHGFYRWALFCTAFGLSVDQPLPDGWQPTWPQPAAAPATAPP
;
A
#
# COMPACT_ATOMS: atom_id res chain seq x y z
N MET A 1 -2.59 -19.12 4.15
CA MET A 1 -2.76 -18.45 2.84
C MET A 1 -2.80 -16.95 3.09
N ALA A 2 -2.24 -16.13 2.19
CA ALA A 2 -2.11 -14.65 2.25
C ALA A 2 -0.82 -14.07 2.88
N HIS A 3 0.27 -14.09 2.11
CA HIS A 3 1.41 -13.16 2.22
C HIS A 3 1.58 -12.34 0.92
N ALA A 4 0.48 -12.08 0.21
CA ALA A 4 0.50 -11.48 -1.14
C ALA A 4 -0.03 -10.04 -1.21
N GLY A 5 -0.40 -9.44 -0.07
CA GLY A 5 -1.05 -8.12 -0.03
C GLY A 5 -0.23 -7.01 -0.69
N VAL A 6 1.07 -6.93 -0.39
CA VAL A 6 1.96 -5.90 -0.95
C VAL A 6 2.19 -6.08 -2.46
N LEU A 7 2.30 -7.33 -2.94
CA LEU A 7 2.54 -7.64 -4.36
C LEU A 7 1.36 -7.28 -5.25
N ALA A 8 0.16 -7.11 -4.68
CA ALA A 8 -1.00 -6.59 -5.39
C ALA A 8 -0.90 -5.07 -5.68
N PHE A 9 -0.05 -4.35 -4.94
CA PHE A 9 0.09 -2.89 -5.06
C PHE A 9 1.46 -2.44 -5.56
N PHE A 10 2.52 -3.17 -5.21
CA PHE A 10 3.91 -2.85 -5.53
C PHE A 10 4.63 -4.10 -6.03
N GLY A 11 5.32 -3.98 -7.17
CA GLY A 11 6.15 -5.04 -7.72
C GLY A 11 7.61 -4.93 -7.24
N PRO A 12 8.38 -6.02 -7.25
CA PRO A 12 9.79 -6.00 -6.86
C PRO A 12 10.69 -5.13 -7.75
N ALA A 13 10.24 -4.85 -8.97
CA ALA A 13 10.90 -3.95 -9.92
C ALA A 13 10.36 -2.51 -9.87
N ASP A 14 9.26 -2.26 -9.13
CA ASP A 14 8.70 -0.92 -8.99
C ASP A 14 9.50 -0.15 -7.94
N PRO A 15 9.91 1.10 -8.22
CA PRO A 15 10.56 1.91 -7.21
C PRO A 15 9.60 2.18 -6.04
N PRO A 16 10.12 2.30 -4.80
CA PRO A 16 9.27 2.66 -3.67
C PRO A 16 8.59 4.01 -3.91
N PRO A 17 7.34 4.18 -3.43
CA PRO A 17 6.65 5.46 -3.55
C PRO A 17 7.42 6.56 -2.81
N PRO A 18 7.42 7.80 -3.33
CA PRO A 18 8.08 8.91 -2.67
C PRO A 18 7.41 9.20 -1.32
N HIS A 19 8.20 9.67 -0.36
CA HIS A 19 7.68 10.20 0.89
C HIS A 19 6.70 11.34 0.59
N ALA A 20 5.49 11.23 1.13
CA ALA A 20 4.43 12.19 0.94
C ALA A 20 4.02 12.79 2.28
N ALA A 21 3.71 14.08 2.27
CA ALA A 21 3.26 14.77 3.47
C ALA A 21 1.91 14.21 3.96
N ALA A 22 1.80 14.00 5.27
CA ALA A 22 0.54 13.62 5.88
C ALA A 22 -0.54 14.69 5.65
N PRO A 23 -1.82 14.30 5.53
CA PRO A 23 -2.93 15.24 5.50
C PRO A 23 -2.88 16.18 6.72
N PRO A 24 -3.27 17.46 6.58
CA PRO A 24 -3.29 18.39 7.70
C PRO A 24 -4.32 18.00 8.76
N GLN A 25 -5.39 17.32 8.36
CA GLN A 25 -6.40 16.81 9.28
C GLN A 25 -6.02 15.41 9.77
N GLN A 26 -5.98 15.25 11.09
CA GLN A 26 -5.68 13.97 11.71
C GLN A 26 -6.70 12.88 11.33
N ALA A 27 -7.98 13.23 11.21
CA ALA A 27 -9.03 12.29 10.80
C ALA A 27 -8.77 11.70 9.40
N ASP A 28 -8.31 12.51 8.45
CA ASP A 28 -7.99 12.03 7.09
C ASP A 28 -6.76 11.13 7.11
N ARG A 29 -5.75 11.47 7.92
CA ARG A 29 -4.56 10.65 8.12
C ARG A 29 -4.92 9.28 8.72
N ASP A 30 -5.62 9.25 9.84
CA ASP A 30 -6.03 8.00 10.51
C ASP A 30 -6.85 7.12 9.57
N ARG A 31 -7.74 7.73 8.79
CA ARG A 31 -8.54 7.04 7.80
C ARG A 31 -7.70 6.41 6.71
N ILE A 32 -6.73 7.13 6.15
CA ILE A 32 -5.80 6.60 5.14
C ILE A 32 -4.97 5.44 5.71
N LEU A 33 -4.45 5.56 6.94
CA LEU A 33 -3.66 4.52 7.59
C LEU A 33 -4.49 3.25 7.87
N LEU A 34 -5.70 3.43 8.40
CA LEU A 34 -6.64 2.33 8.60
C LEU A 34 -6.95 1.64 7.27
N PHE A 35 -7.19 2.43 6.23
CA PHE A 35 -7.50 1.91 4.91
C PHE A 35 -6.32 1.15 4.29
N ALA A 36 -5.09 1.66 4.44
CA ALA A 36 -3.88 0.98 3.99
C ALA A 36 -3.75 -0.43 4.60
N ARG A 37 -4.03 -0.56 5.90
CA ARG A 37 -4.03 -1.87 6.59
C ARG A 37 -5.06 -2.83 6.00
N TYR A 38 -6.29 -2.39 5.80
CA TYR A 38 -7.35 -3.24 5.23
C TYR A 38 -7.09 -3.56 3.76
N ALA A 39 -6.57 -2.61 2.98
CA ALA A 39 -6.20 -2.81 1.60
C ALA A 39 -5.14 -3.91 1.44
N LEU A 40 -4.13 -3.97 2.31
CA LEU A 40 -3.14 -5.05 2.28
C LEU A 40 -3.72 -6.43 2.61
N GLN A 41 -4.83 -6.49 3.36
CA GLN A 41 -5.52 -7.74 3.68
C GLN A 41 -6.51 -8.15 2.58
N GLY A 42 -7.27 -7.20 2.02
CA GLY A 42 -8.30 -7.43 1.01
C GLY A 42 -7.81 -7.38 -0.44
N GLY A 43 -6.62 -6.84 -0.70
CA GLY A 43 -6.04 -6.67 -2.03
C GLY A 43 -6.76 -5.65 -2.91
N ALA A 44 -6.51 -5.73 -4.23
CA ALA A 44 -7.06 -4.79 -5.21
C ALA A 44 -8.59 -4.86 -5.35
N SER A 45 -9.22 -6.02 -5.08
CA SER A 45 -10.67 -6.18 -5.14
C SER A 45 -11.37 -5.29 -4.11
N PHE A 46 -10.84 -5.23 -2.88
CA PHE A 46 -11.37 -4.36 -1.83
C PHE A 46 -11.35 -2.88 -2.24
N ILE A 47 -10.29 -2.43 -2.90
CA ILE A 47 -10.19 -1.06 -3.40
C ILE A 47 -11.28 -0.78 -4.43
N SER A 48 -11.48 -1.70 -5.36
CA SER A 48 -12.46 -1.56 -6.44
C SER A 48 -13.87 -1.44 -5.86
N GLU A 49 -14.22 -2.29 -4.89
CA GLU A 49 -15.52 -2.23 -4.21
C GLU A 49 -15.71 -0.93 -3.43
N VAL A 50 -14.69 -0.47 -2.69
CA VAL A 50 -14.81 0.79 -1.94
C VAL A 50 -14.87 1.99 -2.88
N GLN A 51 -14.10 2.00 -3.96
CA GLN A 51 -14.13 3.07 -4.95
C GLN A 51 -15.51 3.18 -5.62
N GLU A 52 -16.15 2.06 -5.91
CA GLU A 52 -17.51 2.03 -6.44
C GLU A 52 -18.53 2.55 -5.40
N LYS A 53 -18.47 2.05 -4.16
CA LYS A 53 -19.39 2.44 -3.09
C LYS A 53 -19.24 3.89 -2.64
N GLN A 54 -18.03 4.43 -2.71
CA GLN A 54 -17.68 5.77 -2.26
C GLN A 54 -17.46 6.73 -3.43
N ARG A 55 -17.97 6.39 -4.61
CA ARG A 55 -17.87 7.23 -5.80
C ARG A 55 -18.52 8.60 -5.54
N GLY A 56 -17.74 9.66 -5.72
CA GLY A 56 -18.19 11.04 -5.46
C GLY A 56 -18.04 11.51 -4.01
N ASN A 57 -17.51 10.67 -3.10
CA ASN A 57 -17.18 11.10 -1.75
C ASN A 57 -15.74 11.66 -1.71
N SER A 58 -15.61 12.98 -1.50
CA SER A 58 -14.32 13.67 -1.45
C SER A 58 -13.36 13.10 -0.40
N GLN A 59 -13.88 12.52 0.67
CA GLN A 59 -13.02 11.93 1.69
C GLN A 59 -12.22 10.74 1.13
N PHE A 60 -12.75 10.01 0.13
CA PHE A 60 -12.14 8.80 -0.46
C PHE A 60 -11.36 9.11 -1.75
N GLU A 61 -11.17 10.39 -2.10
CA GLU A 61 -10.43 10.76 -3.31
C GLU A 61 -8.99 10.24 -3.31
N PHE A 62 -8.39 9.97 -2.16
CA PHE A 62 -7.07 9.35 -2.04
C PHE A 62 -6.95 7.97 -2.70
N LEU A 63 -8.07 7.28 -2.95
CA LEU A 63 -8.09 6.00 -3.67
C LEU A 63 -7.88 6.16 -5.18
N THR A 64 -8.18 7.34 -5.73
CA THR A 64 -8.11 7.60 -7.17
C THR A 64 -6.77 8.23 -7.52
N PRO A 65 -6.10 7.77 -8.60
CA PRO A 65 -4.90 8.43 -9.10
C PRO A 65 -5.15 9.91 -9.38
N GLY A 66 -4.34 10.79 -8.80
CA GLY A 66 -4.48 12.25 -8.92
C GLY A 66 -5.46 12.89 -7.93
N GLY A 67 -6.16 12.09 -7.10
CA GLY A 67 -7.02 12.60 -6.04
C GLY A 67 -6.23 13.15 -4.84
N ALA A 68 -6.94 13.88 -3.97
CA ALA A 68 -6.36 14.45 -2.76
C ALA A 68 -5.71 13.38 -1.88
N HIS A 69 -4.50 13.63 -1.40
CA HIS A 69 -3.74 12.71 -0.53
C HIS A 69 -3.41 11.33 -1.14
N HIS A 70 -3.59 11.12 -2.44
CA HIS A 70 -3.24 9.85 -3.10
C HIS A 70 -1.78 9.46 -2.91
N GLY A 71 -0.86 10.43 -2.96
CA GLY A 71 0.56 10.20 -2.69
C GLY A 71 0.81 9.68 -1.27
N PHE A 72 0.14 10.27 -0.26
CA PHE A 72 0.24 9.81 1.12
C PHE A 72 -0.37 8.42 1.30
N TYR A 73 -1.46 8.11 0.60
CA TYR A 73 -2.03 6.77 0.63
C TYR A 73 -1.07 5.70 0.08
N ARG A 74 -0.42 5.95 -1.06
CA ARG A 74 0.61 5.04 -1.61
C ARG A 74 1.78 4.87 -0.64
N TRP A 75 2.26 5.96 -0.06
CA TRP A 75 3.31 5.93 0.95
C TRP A 75 2.90 5.13 2.19
N ALA A 76 1.71 5.38 2.73
CA ALA A 76 1.16 4.68 3.89
C ALA A 76 0.98 3.17 3.64
N LEU A 77 0.52 2.78 2.45
CA LEU A 77 0.45 1.37 2.04
C LEU A 77 1.83 0.71 2.08
N PHE A 78 2.84 1.36 1.51
CA PHE A 78 4.20 0.86 1.49
C PHE A 78 4.76 0.72 2.91
N CYS A 79 4.65 1.78 3.73
CA CYS A 79 5.06 1.74 5.12
C CYS A 79 4.38 0.63 5.92
N THR A 80 3.07 0.46 5.74
CA THR A 80 2.30 -0.57 6.44
C THR A 80 2.74 -1.98 6.01
N ALA A 81 3.08 -2.17 4.74
CA ALA A 81 3.56 -3.46 4.23
C ALA A 81 4.94 -3.84 4.77
N PHE A 82 5.83 -2.86 4.94
CA PHE A 82 7.23 -3.07 5.35
C PHE A 82 7.52 -2.73 6.82
N GLY A 83 6.51 -2.32 7.58
CA GLY A 83 6.65 -1.93 9.00
C GLY A 83 7.44 -0.63 9.21
N LEU A 84 7.37 0.30 8.27
CA LEU A 84 8.06 1.60 8.33
C LEU A 84 7.18 2.70 8.94
N SER A 85 7.82 3.76 9.42
CA SER A 85 7.14 4.97 9.87
C SER A 85 6.65 5.80 8.69
N VAL A 86 5.40 6.28 8.73
CA VAL A 86 4.84 7.16 7.68
C VAL A 86 5.31 8.62 7.80
N ASP A 87 5.84 9.00 8.96
CA ASP A 87 6.29 10.37 9.28
C ASP A 87 7.70 10.71 8.80
N GLN A 88 8.44 9.70 8.34
CA GLN A 88 9.84 9.85 7.96
C GLN A 88 10.05 9.30 6.55
N PRO A 89 10.93 9.91 5.75
CA PRO A 89 11.32 9.32 4.48
C PRO A 89 12.04 7.97 4.70
N LEU A 90 12.19 7.22 3.61
CA LEU A 90 12.99 5.99 3.65
C LEU A 90 14.41 6.30 4.16
N PRO A 91 14.95 5.47 5.08
CA PRO A 91 16.34 5.59 5.48
C PRO A 91 17.28 5.45 4.29
N ASP A 92 18.41 6.16 4.31
CA ASP A 92 19.45 5.99 3.30
C ASP A 92 19.93 4.54 3.23
N GLY A 93 19.93 3.98 2.02
CA GLY A 93 20.33 2.59 1.78
C GLY A 93 19.31 1.53 2.21
N TRP A 94 18.10 1.92 2.62
CA TRP A 94 17.04 0.96 2.92
C TRP A 94 16.60 0.21 1.66
N GLN A 95 16.44 -1.11 1.76
CA GLN A 95 15.97 -1.95 0.66
C GLN A 95 14.73 -2.75 1.08
N PRO A 96 13.69 -2.80 0.24
CA PRO A 96 12.50 -3.58 0.51
C PRO A 96 12.83 -5.08 0.48
N THR A 97 12.49 -5.77 1.57
CA THR A 97 12.48 -7.23 1.63
C THR A 97 11.18 -7.73 1.00
N TRP A 98 11.19 -7.89 -0.33
CA TRP A 98 10.02 -8.38 -1.04
C TRP A 98 9.65 -9.79 -0.55
N PRO A 99 8.36 -10.07 -0.26
CA PRO A 99 7.95 -11.42 0.06
C PRO A 99 8.19 -12.29 -1.18
N GLN A 100 9.12 -13.24 -1.08
CA GLN A 100 9.27 -14.23 -2.14
C GLN A 100 7.97 -15.04 -2.24
N PRO A 101 7.39 -15.18 -3.45
CA PRO A 101 6.38 -16.21 -3.66
C PRO A 101 7.01 -17.52 -3.24
N ALA A 102 6.31 -18.29 -2.39
CA ALA A 102 6.81 -19.57 -1.89
C ALA A 102 7.33 -20.36 -3.09
N ALA A 103 8.65 -20.54 -3.17
CA ALA A 103 9.28 -21.25 -4.27
C ALA A 103 8.56 -22.60 -4.39
N ALA A 104 7.94 -22.84 -5.54
CA ALA A 104 7.36 -24.15 -5.82
C ALA A 104 8.45 -25.19 -5.54
N PRO A 105 8.17 -26.28 -4.81
CA PRO A 105 9.18 -27.29 -4.55
C PRO A 105 9.69 -27.78 -5.90
N ALA A 106 10.95 -27.47 -6.20
CA ALA A 106 11.61 -27.94 -7.39
C ALA A 106 11.59 -29.47 -7.32
N THR A 107 10.70 -30.09 -8.10
CA THR A 107 10.70 -31.52 -8.32
C THR A 107 11.98 -31.81 -9.10
N ALA A 108 13.00 -32.29 -8.37
CA ALA A 108 14.22 -32.80 -8.95
C ALA A 108 13.87 -33.95 -9.91
N PRO A 109 14.41 -33.99 -11.15
CA PRO A 109 14.24 -35.14 -12.03
C PRO A 109 15.00 -36.36 -11.48
N PRO A 110 14.59 -37.59 -11.88
CA PRO A 110 15.01 -38.86 -11.28
C PRO A 110 16.49 -39.22 -11.51
#